data_AF-A0A7H9BLV4-F1
#
_entry.id   AF-A0A7H9BLV4-F1
#
_cell.length_a   1.000
_cell.length_b   1.000
_cell.length_c   1.000
_cell.angle_alpha   90.00
_cell.angle_beta   90.00
_cell.angle_gamma   90.00
#
_symmetry.space_group_name_H-M   'P 1'
#
loop_
_entity.id
_entity.type
_entity.pdbx_description
1 polymer ?
#
loop_
_entity_poly.entity_id
_entity_poly.type
_entity_poly.pdbx_seq_one_letter_code
_entity_poly.pdbx_strand_id
1 'polypeptide(L)'
;MKYTAKLGLGLVALMMSGAIWAAGVWHEGVYYNKGQRVNYHGQMYEALQGHDAVKGANWNPEAAPSLWRKIEWQDNGSGMGGWREGVHYSKGQITTYRGQTYRCLQSHKAEKGAGWSPDRAPSLWENLNERPYPQPR
;
A
#
# COMPACT_ATOMS: atom_id res chain seq x y z
N MET A 1 -35.24 14.78 29.23
CA MET A 1 -33.94 14.78 29.94
C MET A 1 -32.87 14.38 28.93
N LYS A 2 -31.85 15.23 28.73
CA LYS A 2 -30.87 15.14 27.65
C LYS A 2 -29.63 14.40 28.17
N TYR A 3 -29.22 13.31 27.53
CA TYR A 3 -28.00 12.59 27.86
C TYR A 3 -26.78 13.33 27.32
N THR A 4 -25.96 13.89 28.20
CA THR A 4 -24.65 14.46 27.86
C THR A 4 -23.55 13.49 28.25
N ALA A 5 -23.01 12.77 27.27
CA ALA A 5 -21.76 12.04 27.43
C ALA A 5 -20.58 13.03 27.27
N LYS A 6 -19.81 13.19 28.35
CA LYS A 6 -18.52 13.89 28.31
C LYS A 6 -17.46 12.91 27.81
N LEU A 7 -16.93 13.10 26.60
CA LEU A 7 -15.73 12.42 26.13
C LEU A 7 -14.51 13.23 26.59
N GLY A 8 -13.75 12.66 27.53
CA GLY A 8 -12.50 13.22 28.03
C GLY A 8 -11.28 12.65 27.31
N LEU A 9 -10.51 13.58 26.73
CA LEU A 9 -9.13 13.59 26.26
C LEU A 9 -8.24 12.34 26.44
N GLY A 10 -7.47 12.07 25.38
CA GLY A 10 -6.01 12.14 25.49
C GLY A 10 -5.24 10.94 24.95
N LEU A 11 -4.65 11.08 23.76
CA LEU A 11 -3.30 10.59 23.52
C LEU A 11 -2.69 11.31 22.32
N VAL A 12 -1.54 11.92 22.59
CA VAL A 12 -0.72 12.73 21.69
C VAL A 12 -0.25 11.85 20.53
N ALA A 13 -0.93 11.94 19.39
CA ALA A 13 -0.41 11.40 18.14
C ALA A 13 0.67 12.36 17.64
N LEU A 14 1.93 11.96 17.82
CA LEU A 14 3.09 12.63 17.25
C LEU A 14 2.85 12.75 15.75
N MET A 15 2.56 13.96 15.29
CA MET A 15 2.39 14.28 13.89
C MET A 15 3.72 14.05 13.18
N MET A 16 3.91 12.89 12.58
CA MET A 16 4.92 12.72 11.53
C MET A 16 4.25 12.97 10.18
N SER A 17 4.35 14.24 9.79
CA SER A 17 4.72 14.73 8.47
C SER A 17 4.22 13.94 7.27
N GLY A 18 3.39 14.60 6.47
CA GLY A 18 3.00 14.14 5.14
C GLY A 18 4.20 13.74 4.30
N ALA A 19 4.27 12.45 3.96
CA ALA A 19 5.05 11.97 2.85
C ALA A 19 4.11 11.92 1.63
N ILE A 20 4.36 12.82 0.68
CA ILE A 20 3.84 12.65 -0.67
C ILE A 20 4.62 11.48 -1.30
N TRP A 21 3.90 10.62 -2.02
CA TRP A 21 4.34 9.62 -3.02
C TRP A 21 4.45 8.13 -2.60
N ALA A 22 3.76 7.31 -3.41
CA ALA A 22 3.59 5.86 -3.39
C ALA A 22 2.55 5.28 -2.39
N ALA A 23 1.58 4.53 -2.92
CA ALA A 23 0.68 3.73 -2.11
C ALA A 23 1.50 2.69 -1.33
N GLY A 24 1.55 2.85 0.00
CA GLY A 24 2.21 1.89 0.87
C GLY A 24 1.47 0.55 0.92
N VAL A 25 2.14 -0.51 1.36
CA VAL A 25 1.46 -1.76 1.73
C VAL A 25 0.47 -1.46 2.85
N TRP A 26 -0.69 -2.12 2.86
CA TRP A 26 -1.61 -2.01 3.97
C TRP A 26 -0.99 -2.59 5.25
N HIS A 27 -1.20 -1.91 6.37
CA HIS A 27 -0.74 -2.28 7.69
C HIS A 27 -1.89 -2.13 8.69
N GLU A 28 -1.91 -2.98 9.70
CA GLU A 28 -2.82 -2.83 10.82
C GLU A 28 -2.19 -1.98 11.93
N GLY A 29 -3.02 -1.36 12.75
CA GLY A 29 -2.64 -0.47 13.85
C GLY A 29 -2.22 0.93 13.41
N VAL A 30 -2.52 1.34 12.17
CA VAL A 30 -2.23 2.67 11.63
C VAL A 30 -3.50 3.41 11.26
N TYR A 31 -3.46 4.73 11.28
CA TYR A 31 -4.54 5.58 10.80
C TYR A 31 -4.41 5.81 9.29
N TYR A 32 -5.51 5.63 8.57
CA TYR A 32 -5.65 5.91 7.14
C TYR A 32 -6.51 7.14 6.93
N ASN A 33 -6.06 8.05 6.05
CA ASN A 33 -6.86 9.19 5.61
C ASN A 33 -7.81 8.78 4.49
N LYS A 34 -8.98 9.42 4.39
CA LYS A 34 -9.84 9.30 3.20
C LYS A 34 -9.04 9.68 1.95
N GLY A 35 -9.14 8.87 0.90
CA GLY A 35 -8.37 9.02 -0.34
C GLY A 35 -6.96 8.41 -0.30
N GLN A 36 -6.49 7.93 0.86
CA GLN A 36 -5.20 7.27 0.96
C GLN A 36 -5.26 5.91 0.26
N ARG A 37 -4.23 5.62 -0.54
CA ARG A 37 -4.14 4.41 -1.33
C ARG A 37 -3.17 3.42 -0.70
N VAL A 38 -3.55 2.14 -0.70
CA VAL A 38 -2.75 1.04 -0.19
C VAL A 38 -2.74 -0.13 -1.16
N ASN A 39 -1.69 -0.93 -1.11
CA ASN A 39 -1.65 -2.24 -1.74
C ASN A 39 -2.03 -3.32 -0.72
N TYR A 40 -2.95 -4.20 -1.09
CA TYR A 40 -3.31 -5.39 -0.33
C TYR A 40 -3.51 -6.56 -1.28
N HIS A 41 -2.77 -7.66 -1.06
CA HIS A 41 -2.75 -8.84 -1.93
C HIS A 41 -2.53 -8.53 -3.43
N GLY A 42 -1.78 -7.46 -3.75
CA GLY A 42 -1.56 -7.00 -5.13
C GLY A 42 -2.74 -6.37 -5.83
N GLN A 43 -3.80 -6.11 -5.09
CA GLN A 43 -4.86 -5.21 -5.50
C GLN A 43 -4.67 -3.87 -4.80
N MET A 44 -5.02 -2.80 -5.51
CA MET A 44 -5.01 -1.47 -4.95
C MET A 44 -6.34 -1.15 -4.32
N TYR A 45 -6.29 -0.46 -3.20
CA TYR A 45 -7.45 0.04 -2.52
C TYR A 45 -7.25 1.49 -2.12
N GLU A 46 -8.33 2.25 -2.14
CA GLU A 46 -8.39 3.61 -1.61
C GLU A 46 -9.32 3.64 -0.42
N ALA A 47 -8.87 4.26 0.65
CA ALA A 47 -9.67 4.47 1.84
C ALA A 47 -10.86 5.40 1.50
N LEU A 48 -12.07 4.91 1.67
CA LEU A 48 -13.31 5.68 1.47
C LEU A 48 -13.56 6.65 2.62
N GLN A 49 -13.05 6.34 3.80
CA GLN A 49 -13.23 7.07 5.05
C GLN A 49 -11.91 7.12 5.81
N GLY A 50 -11.71 8.19 6.58
CA GLY A 50 -10.61 8.24 7.55
C GLY A 50 -10.89 7.26 8.69
N HIS A 51 -9.95 6.37 9.01
CA HIS A 51 -10.16 5.36 10.04
C HIS A 51 -8.84 4.83 10.61
N ASP A 52 -8.89 4.39 11.87
CA ASP A 52 -7.86 3.55 12.47
C ASP A 52 -8.07 2.10 12.03
N ALA A 53 -7.05 1.49 11.44
CA ALA A 53 -7.04 0.05 11.18
C ALA A 53 -6.81 -0.70 12.50
N VAL A 54 -7.82 -0.79 13.37
CA VAL A 54 -7.70 -1.37 14.72
C VAL A 54 -7.18 -2.81 14.67
N LYS A 55 -6.17 -3.12 15.48
CA LYS A 55 -5.56 -4.46 15.55
C LYS A 55 -6.57 -5.54 15.92
N GLY A 56 -6.65 -6.60 15.12
CA GLY A 56 -7.55 -7.74 15.28
C GLY A 56 -8.98 -7.49 14.80
N ALA A 57 -9.30 -6.32 14.25
CA ALA A 57 -10.66 -6.00 13.78
C ALA A 57 -10.96 -6.56 12.38
N ASN A 58 -9.94 -7.04 11.68
CA ASN A 58 -10.03 -7.55 10.30
C ASN A 58 -10.56 -6.48 9.31
N TRP A 59 -10.27 -5.20 9.55
CA TRP A 59 -10.62 -4.09 8.66
C TRP A 59 -9.65 -3.93 7.49
N ASN A 60 -9.30 -5.06 6.89
CA ASN A 60 -8.43 -5.10 5.73
C ASN A 60 -9.21 -4.69 4.45
N PRO A 61 -8.51 -4.32 3.37
CA PRO A 61 -9.16 -3.80 2.18
C PRO A 61 -10.10 -4.76 1.43
N GLU A 62 -9.95 -6.07 1.59
CA GLU A 62 -10.88 -7.06 1.03
C GLU A 62 -12.09 -7.31 1.94
N ALA A 63 -11.89 -7.27 3.26
CA ALA A 63 -12.92 -7.61 4.25
C ALA A 63 -13.79 -6.41 4.67
N ALA A 64 -13.35 -5.16 4.40
CA ALA A 64 -14.06 -3.95 4.81
C ALA A 64 -14.39 -3.02 3.62
N PRO A 65 -15.37 -3.39 2.76
CA PRO A 65 -15.74 -2.59 1.57
C PRO A 65 -16.37 -1.22 1.90
N SER A 66 -16.82 -1.01 3.14
CA SER A 66 -17.28 0.32 3.61
C SER A 66 -16.12 1.28 3.91
N LEU A 67 -14.93 0.74 4.16
CA LEU A 67 -13.71 1.50 4.45
C LEU A 67 -12.78 1.59 3.24
N TRP A 68 -12.85 0.63 2.33
CA TRP A 68 -11.92 0.49 1.21
C TRP A 68 -12.65 0.30 -0.10
N ARG A 69 -12.20 1.00 -1.14
CA ARG A 69 -12.63 0.78 -2.52
C ARG A 69 -11.46 0.24 -3.32
N LYS A 70 -11.65 -0.92 -3.94
CA LYS A 70 -10.72 -1.44 -4.92
C LYS A 70 -10.57 -0.45 -6.07
N ILE A 71 -9.35 -0.04 -6.38
CA ILE A 71 -9.04 0.76 -7.56
C ILE A 71 -8.54 -0.19 -8.63
N GLU A 72 -9.30 -0.28 -9.72
CA GLU A 72 -8.81 -0.85 -10.96
C GLU A 72 -7.93 0.18 -11.66
N TRP A 73 -6.78 -0.26 -12.19
CA TRP A 73 -5.81 0.64 -12.80
C TRP A 73 -6.39 1.30 -14.06
N GLN A 74 -6.80 2.57 -13.96
CA GLN A 74 -6.91 3.44 -15.13
C GLN A 74 -5.68 4.35 -15.16
N ASP A 75 -4.85 4.15 -16.18
CA ASP A 75 -3.61 4.89 -16.39
C ASP A 75 -3.90 6.37 -16.67
N ASN A 76 -3.58 7.21 -15.69
CA ASN A 76 -3.32 8.65 -15.86
C ASN A 76 -2.06 9.02 -15.04
N GLY A 77 -0.97 8.26 -15.21
CA GLY A 77 0.37 8.67 -14.77
C GLY A 77 0.64 8.70 -13.25
N SER A 78 -0.29 8.26 -12.40
CA SER A 78 -0.06 8.15 -10.94
C SER A 78 0.52 6.78 -10.55
N GLY A 79 1.81 6.62 -10.83
CA GLY A 79 2.76 6.03 -9.89
C GLY A 79 2.90 4.51 -9.77
N MET A 80 1.99 3.65 -10.25
CA MET A 80 2.18 2.18 -10.13
C MET A 80 1.50 1.42 -11.27
N GLY A 81 2.07 1.48 -12.48
CA GLY A 81 1.69 0.57 -13.56
C GLY A 81 2.18 -0.86 -13.30
N GLY A 82 1.61 -1.84 -14.01
CA GLY A 82 2.20 -3.18 -14.09
C GLY A 82 3.63 -3.14 -14.60
N TRP A 83 4.43 -4.15 -14.24
CA TRP A 83 5.83 -4.21 -14.63
C TRP A 83 5.97 -4.21 -16.16
N ARG A 84 6.87 -3.38 -16.67
CA ARG A 84 7.13 -3.23 -18.10
C ARG A 84 8.62 -3.05 -18.34
N GLU A 85 9.12 -3.72 -19.37
CA GLU A 85 10.42 -3.41 -19.93
C GLU A 85 10.47 -1.98 -20.47
N GLY A 86 11.64 -1.37 -20.45
CA GLY A 86 11.91 0.01 -20.85
C GLY A 86 11.55 1.07 -19.81
N VAL A 87 10.91 0.69 -18.69
CA VAL A 87 10.51 1.63 -17.63
C VAL A 87 11.62 1.80 -16.59
N HIS A 88 11.80 3.03 -16.10
CA HIS A 88 12.66 3.31 -14.96
C HIS A 88 11.88 3.09 -13.66
N TYR A 89 12.46 2.32 -12.75
CA TYR A 89 11.93 2.04 -11.43
C TYR A 89 12.87 2.61 -10.37
N SER A 90 12.33 3.44 -9.49
CA SER A 90 13.07 3.96 -8.33
C SER A 90 13.05 2.97 -7.17
N LYS A 91 14.10 2.93 -6.35
CA LYS A 91 14.10 2.16 -5.10
C LYS A 91 12.87 2.51 -4.25
N GLY A 92 12.19 1.49 -3.74
CA GLY A 92 10.95 1.61 -2.98
C GLY A 92 9.69 1.66 -3.84
N GLN A 93 9.80 1.90 -5.15
CA GLN A 93 8.65 1.88 -6.06
C GLN A 93 8.01 0.48 -6.08
N ILE A 94 6.69 0.45 -6.04
CA ILE A 94 5.92 -0.79 -6.12
C ILE A 94 5.37 -0.98 -7.53
N THR A 95 5.36 -2.21 -8.01
CA THR A 95 4.74 -2.59 -9.29
C THR A 95 4.07 -3.95 -9.15
N THR A 96 3.18 -4.28 -10.09
CA THR A 96 2.53 -5.59 -10.15
C THR A 96 3.05 -6.38 -11.33
N TYR A 97 3.36 -7.67 -11.12
CA TYR A 97 3.73 -8.59 -12.18
C TYR A 97 3.12 -9.95 -11.89
N ARG A 98 2.40 -10.52 -12.89
CA ARG A 98 1.70 -11.81 -12.78
C ARG A 98 0.79 -11.95 -11.55
N GLY A 99 0.09 -10.86 -11.19
CA GLY A 99 -0.81 -10.83 -10.03
C GLY A 99 -0.10 -10.74 -8.67
N GLN A 100 1.24 -10.71 -8.66
CA GLN A 100 2.04 -10.46 -7.47
C GLN A 100 2.56 -9.02 -7.45
N THR A 101 2.89 -8.55 -6.26
CA THR A 101 3.35 -7.19 -5.97
C THR A 101 4.80 -7.24 -5.61
N TYR A 102 5.56 -6.32 -6.17
CA TYR A 102 6.98 -6.26 -5.95
C TYR A 102 7.42 -4.85 -5.59
N ARG A 103 8.33 -4.75 -4.62
CA ARG A 103 9.06 -3.53 -4.30
C ARG A 103 10.40 -3.54 -5.01
N CYS A 104 10.70 -2.46 -5.71
CA CYS A 104 12.02 -2.22 -6.29
C CYS A 104 13.05 -2.03 -5.16
N LEU A 105 14.08 -2.85 -5.13
CA LEU A 105 15.16 -2.81 -4.12
C LEU A 105 16.27 -1.82 -4.48
N GLN A 106 16.50 -1.64 -5.78
CA GLN A 106 17.57 -0.81 -6.33
C GLN A 106 17.05 -0.04 -7.54
N SER A 107 17.29 1.28 -7.60
CA SER A 107 16.86 2.09 -8.73
C SER A 107 17.51 1.58 -10.02
N HIS A 108 16.71 1.26 -11.03
CA HIS A 108 17.19 0.70 -12.30
C HIS A 108 16.22 1.02 -13.44
N LYS A 109 16.69 0.91 -14.68
CA LYS A 109 15.84 0.84 -15.86
C LYS A 109 15.67 -0.63 -16.23
N ALA A 110 14.44 -1.11 -16.38
CA ALA A 110 14.18 -2.49 -16.79
C ALA A 110 14.55 -2.69 -18.26
N GLU A 111 15.85 -2.85 -18.57
CA GLU A 111 16.33 -2.93 -19.95
C GLU A 111 15.66 -4.09 -20.71
N LYS A 112 15.21 -3.80 -21.93
CA LYS A 112 14.43 -4.73 -22.75
C LYS A 112 15.26 -5.98 -23.07
N GLY A 113 14.74 -7.16 -22.75
CA GLY A 113 15.43 -8.44 -22.98
C GLY A 113 16.48 -8.80 -21.92
N ALA A 114 16.72 -7.98 -20.89
CA ALA A 114 17.68 -8.28 -19.84
C ALA A 114 17.19 -9.35 -18.84
N GLY A 115 15.91 -9.72 -18.89
CA GLY A 115 15.33 -10.70 -17.98
C GLY A 115 15.15 -10.18 -16.54
N TRP A 116 15.10 -8.86 -16.36
CA TRP A 116 14.92 -8.20 -15.05
C TRP A 116 13.45 -8.14 -14.60
N SER A 117 12.68 -9.18 -14.93
CA SER A 117 11.30 -9.30 -14.45
C SER A 117 11.30 -9.54 -12.94
N PRO A 118 10.23 -9.11 -12.23
CA PRO A 118 10.21 -9.16 -10.77
C PRO A 118 10.33 -10.56 -10.17
N ASP A 119 9.89 -11.59 -10.89
CA ASP A 119 10.04 -13.00 -10.51
C ASP A 119 11.42 -13.59 -10.77
N ARG A 120 12.25 -12.96 -11.61
CA ARG A 120 13.56 -13.50 -12.05
C ARG A 120 14.75 -12.73 -11.51
N ALA A 121 14.55 -11.51 -11.02
CA ALA A 121 15.61 -10.64 -10.52
C ALA A 121 15.41 -10.29 -9.04
N PRO A 122 15.62 -11.24 -8.11
CA PRO A 122 15.42 -11.03 -6.67
C PRO A 122 16.39 -10.01 -6.05
N SER A 123 17.48 -9.65 -6.74
CA SER A 123 18.37 -8.55 -6.35
C SER A 123 17.78 -7.16 -6.62
N LEU A 124 16.84 -7.06 -7.57
CA LEU A 124 16.18 -5.83 -7.96
C LEU A 124 14.76 -5.72 -7.39
N TRP A 125 14.13 -6.83 -7.04
CA TRP A 125 12.73 -6.91 -6.65
C TRP A 125 12.52 -7.76 -5.41
N GLU A 126 11.65 -7.27 -4.52
CA GLU A 126 11.18 -8.01 -3.36
C GLU A 126 9.70 -8.29 -3.49
N ASN A 127 9.32 -9.58 -3.45
CA ASN A 127 7.92 -9.98 -3.46
C ASN A 127 7.26 -9.59 -2.13
N LEU A 128 6.19 -8.81 -2.21
CA LEU A 128 5.42 -8.36 -1.04
C LEU A 128 4.23 -9.27 -0.74
N ASN A 129 3.82 -10.12 -1.69
CA ASN A 129 2.73 -11.08 -1.48
C ASN A 129 3.14 -12.29 -0.64
N GLU A 130 4.43 -12.62 -0.60
CA GLU A 130 4.97 -13.72 0.22
C GLU A 130 5.06 -13.37 1.72
N ARG A 131 4.69 -12.15 2.12
CA ARG A 131 4.65 -11.71 3.51
C ARG A 131 3.22 -11.52 3.98
N PRO A 132 2.54 -12.59 4.43
CA PRO A 132 1.27 -12.45 5.11
C PRO A 132 1.54 -11.74 6.45
N TYR A 133 1.21 -10.44 6.52
CA TYR A 133 1.21 -9.62 7.74
C TYR A 133 2.57 -9.48 8.49
N PRO A 134 3.01 -8.27 8.85
CA PRO A 134 4.20 -8.12 9.70
C PRO A 134 3.93 -8.62 11.13
N GLN A 135 4.67 -9.64 11.58
CA GLN A 135 4.94 -9.88 13.00
C GLN A 135 5.89 -8.77 13.48
N PRO A 136 5.67 -8.15 14.66
CA PRO A 136 6.71 -7.36 15.30
C PRO A 136 7.97 -8.23 15.53
N ARG A 137 9.15 -7.65 15.35
CA ARG A 137 10.43 -8.30 15.69
C ARG A 137 10.53 -8.52 17.19
#